data_AF-A0A9N8V5C5-F1
#
_entry.id   AF-A0A9N8V5C5-F1
#
_cell.length_a   1.000
_cell.length_b   1.000
_cell.length_c   1.000
_cell.angle_alpha   90.00
_cell.angle_beta   90.00
_cell.angle_gamma   90.00
#
_symmetry.space_group_name_H-M   'P 1'
#
loop_
_entity.id
_entity.type
_entity.pdbx_description
1 polymer ?
#
loop_
_entity_poly.entity_id
_entity_poly.type
_entity_poly.pdbx_seq_one_letter_code
_entity_poly.pdbx_strand_id
1 'polypeptide(L)'
;MDWARTEFLMLQFPEAIRIPNFTIGLSGVSMYFKKEIPRFSAYKIQTKILTWNKKWIFLLHRFITESKNNNSDNTNIDVHSVGISKIVFKEKTKTLIPEQFFDEFGFKCETEELKIKREEIRKKGWKFIEGLFEFEKLIDYCEDEDRDYEEDYLENEKQLDTNLHLNNGSYNKHLDWARAEFLMLQFPEIIRIPNFTVGLSGISKVVIKKKTKTLIPEQFFDEFGFKCETEELKIKREEIRKKGWKFIEGLFEFEKLIDYCEDKDRDDEEDYLENEKVISKF
;
A
#
# COMPACT_ATOMS: atom_id res chain seq x y z
N MET A 1 -6.68 6.53 6.44
CA MET A 1 -7.23 5.28 5.84
C MET A 1 -8.25 4.63 6.75
N ASP A 2 -8.05 4.61 8.06
CA ASP A 2 -8.94 3.97 9.06
C ASP A 2 -10.38 4.48 8.96
N TRP A 3 -10.56 5.80 8.85
CA TRP A 3 -11.86 6.42 8.63
C TRP A 3 -12.48 6.02 7.29
N ALA A 4 -11.74 6.15 6.18
CA ALA A 4 -12.25 5.80 4.85
C ALA A 4 -12.70 4.32 4.73
N ARG A 5 -12.03 3.41 5.44
CA ARG A 5 -12.43 1.99 5.52
C ARG A 5 -13.70 1.81 6.34
N THR A 6 -13.74 2.43 7.51
CA THR A 6 -14.88 2.37 8.42
C THR A 6 -16.12 2.93 7.73
N GLU A 7 -16.00 4.11 7.14
CA GLU A 7 -17.05 4.76 6.34
C GLU A 7 -17.49 3.87 5.17
N PHE A 8 -16.55 3.36 4.36
CA PHE A 8 -16.88 2.45 3.26
C PHE A 8 -17.67 1.24 3.76
N LEU A 9 -17.22 0.56 4.81
CA LEU A 9 -17.89 -0.62 5.34
C LEU A 9 -19.25 -0.30 5.94
N MET A 10 -19.40 0.84 6.62
CA MET A 10 -20.68 1.26 7.18
C MET A 10 -21.70 1.60 6.09
N LEU A 11 -21.26 2.21 4.99
CA LEU A 11 -22.12 2.55 3.87
C LEU A 11 -22.48 1.32 3.02
N GLN A 12 -21.54 0.39 2.82
CA GLN A 12 -21.76 -0.80 1.99
C GLN A 12 -22.44 -1.94 2.73
N PHE A 13 -22.25 -2.05 4.05
CA PHE A 13 -22.78 -3.12 4.88
C PHE A 13 -23.45 -2.59 6.16
N PRO A 14 -24.46 -1.72 6.05
CA PRO A 14 -25.08 -1.11 7.23
C PRO A 14 -25.69 -2.14 8.18
N GLU A 15 -26.21 -3.24 7.64
CA GLU A 15 -26.80 -4.33 8.42
C GLU A 15 -25.75 -5.15 9.21
N ALA A 16 -24.51 -5.23 8.72
CA ALA A 16 -23.46 -5.97 9.42
C ALA A 16 -23.08 -5.34 10.76
N ILE A 17 -23.25 -4.02 10.92
CA ILE A 17 -23.02 -3.31 12.19
C ILE A 17 -23.99 -3.78 13.28
N ARG A 18 -25.16 -4.33 12.88
CA ARG A 18 -26.16 -4.84 13.83
C ARG A 18 -25.80 -6.21 14.40
N ILE A 19 -24.81 -6.90 13.83
CA ILE A 19 -24.33 -8.18 14.37
C ILE A 19 -23.70 -7.93 15.74
N PRO A 20 -24.16 -8.61 16.82
CA PRO A 20 -23.62 -8.40 18.15
C PRO A 20 -22.12 -8.72 18.23
N ASN A 21 -21.31 -7.78 18.72
CA ASN A 21 -19.85 -7.92 18.82
C ASN A 21 -19.15 -8.09 17.46
N PHE A 22 -19.71 -7.50 16.41
CA PHE A 22 -19.01 -7.37 15.14
C PHE A 22 -17.81 -6.45 15.29
N THR A 23 -16.66 -6.92 14.85
CA THR A 23 -15.42 -6.16 14.85
C THR A 23 -14.69 -6.37 13.53
N ILE A 24 -13.98 -5.32 13.11
CA ILE A 24 -13.14 -5.35 11.93
C ILE A 24 -11.70 -5.37 12.41
N GLY A 25 -11.02 -6.50 12.22
CA GLY A 25 -9.61 -6.64 12.53
C GLY A 25 -8.76 -6.09 11.40
N LEU A 26 -7.79 -5.26 11.76
CA LEU A 26 -6.78 -4.74 10.84
C LEU A 26 -5.53 -5.62 10.94
N SER A 27 -5.00 -6.06 9.80
CA SER A 27 -3.78 -6.87 9.78
C SER A 27 -2.61 -6.21 9.08
N GLY A 28 -2.87 -5.33 8.11
CA GLY A 28 -1.81 -4.72 7.34
C GLY A 28 -2.34 -3.66 6.39
N VAL A 29 -1.49 -2.68 6.10
CA VAL A 29 -1.74 -1.62 5.14
C VAL A 29 -0.46 -1.38 4.35
N SER A 30 -0.58 -1.30 3.03
CA SER A 30 0.54 -1.06 2.13
C SER A 30 0.20 0.10 1.23
N MET A 31 1.11 1.07 1.12
CA MET A 31 0.91 2.29 0.33
C MET A 31 2.02 2.46 -0.68
N TYR A 32 1.64 2.86 -1.88
CA TYR A 32 2.56 3.31 -2.90
C TYR A 32 2.22 4.73 -3.33
N PHE A 33 3.24 5.58 -3.39
CA PHE A 33 3.12 7.00 -3.69
C PHE A 33 3.70 7.27 -5.07
N LYS A 34 2.86 7.77 -5.97
CA LYS A 34 3.25 8.15 -7.33
C LYS A 34 3.81 9.57 -7.37
N LYS A 35 3.01 10.51 -6.88
CA LYS A 35 3.28 11.95 -6.91
C LYS A 35 2.61 12.63 -5.74
N GLU A 36 3.17 13.76 -5.32
CA GLU A 36 2.62 14.57 -4.24
C GLU A 36 1.33 15.26 -4.72
N ILE A 37 0.31 15.27 -3.85
CA ILE A 37 -0.89 16.09 -4.07
C ILE A 37 -0.49 17.56 -3.89
N PRO A 38 -0.74 18.44 -4.87
CA PRO A 38 -0.35 19.84 -4.76
C PRO A 38 -0.97 20.54 -3.54
N ARG A 39 -0.24 21.50 -2.96
CA ARG A 39 -0.69 22.23 -1.78
C ARG A 39 -2.06 22.89 -2.03
N PHE A 40 -2.93 22.79 -1.02
CA PHE A 40 -4.28 23.37 -1.03
C PHE A 40 -5.19 22.88 -2.17
N SER A 41 -4.82 21.79 -2.85
CA SER A 41 -5.69 21.16 -3.84
C SER A 41 -6.70 20.24 -3.16
N ALA A 42 -7.95 20.31 -3.60
CA ALA A 42 -8.96 19.33 -3.21
C ALA A 42 -8.58 17.96 -3.80
N TYR A 43 -8.69 16.92 -2.99
CA TYR A 43 -8.49 15.54 -3.42
C TYR A 43 -9.62 14.67 -2.88
N LYS A 44 -9.83 13.52 -3.52
CA LYS A 44 -10.79 12.50 -3.08
C LYS A 44 -10.06 11.21 -2.76
N ILE A 45 -10.61 10.45 -1.81
CA ILE A 45 -10.18 9.08 -1.54
C ILE A 45 -11.30 8.17 -2.03
N GLN A 46 -10.99 7.34 -3.01
CA GLN A 46 -11.90 6.29 -3.45
C GLN A 46 -11.48 4.97 -2.81
N THR A 47 -12.44 4.27 -2.20
CA THR A 47 -12.22 2.94 -1.60
C THR A 47 -13.08 1.91 -2.31
N LYS A 48 -12.51 0.77 -2.68
CA LYS A 48 -13.23 -0.37 -3.26
C LYS A 48 -12.72 -1.70 -2.74
N ILE A 49 -13.55 -2.73 -2.81
CA ILE A 49 -13.10 -4.11 -2.59
C ILE A 49 -12.23 -4.49 -3.80
N LEU A 50 -10.97 -4.86 -3.55
CA LEU A 50 -10.05 -5.33 -4.58
C LEU A 50 -10.23 -6.82 -4.82
N THR A 51 -10.21 -7.61 -3.74
CA THR A 51 -10.35 -9.07 -3.77
C THR A 51 -10.51 -9.60 -2.34
N TRP A 52 -10.69 -10.92 -2.19
CA TRP A 52 -10.77 -11.62 -0.91
C TRP A 52 -10.35 -13.09 -1.06
N ASN A 53 -10.06 -13.71 0.09
CA ASN A 53 -9.94 -15.16 0.23
C ASN A 53 -10.87 -15.66 1.36
N LYS A 54 -10.61 -16.87 1.89
CA LYS A 54 -11.42 -17.47 2.95
C LYS A 54 -11.37 -16.74 4.31
N LYS A 55 -10.40 -15.84 4.50
CA LYS A 55 -10.13 -15.16 5.78
C LYS A 55 -10.08 -13.64 5.65
N TRP A 56 -9.42 -13.14 4.62
CA TRP A 56 -9.05 -11.74 4.46
C TRP A 56 -9.82 -11.09 3.31
N ILE A 57 -10.16 -9.82 3.52
CA ILE A 57 -10.65 -8.90 2.50
C ILE A 57 -9.58 -7.85 2.25
N PHE A 58 -9.38 -7.53 0.98
CA PHE A 58 -8.42 -6.53 0.54
C PHE A 58 -9.17 -5.35 -0.04
N LEU A 59 -9.03 -4.18 0.58
CA LEU A 59 -9.58 -2.93 0.08
C LEU A 59 -8.50 -2.17 -0.68
N LEU A 60 -8.82 -1.68 -1.87
CA LEU A 60 -8.01 -0.71 -2.59
C LEU A 60 -8.47 0.70 -2.22
N HIS A 61 -7.50 1.55 -1.95
CA HIS A 61 -7.67 2.98 -1.76
C HIS A 61 -6.93 3.72 -2.87
N ARG A 62 -7.56 4.73 -3.49
CA ARG A 62 -6.92 5.63 -4.46
C ARG A 62 -7.07 7.07 -3.97
N PHE A 63 -5.96 7.80 -3.91
CA PHE A 63 -5.98 9.24 -3.72
C PHE A 63 -5.94 9.90 -5.08
N ILE A 64 -6.99 10.64 -5.42
CA ILE A 64 -7.17 11.22 -6.74
C ILE A 64 -7.44 12.72 -6.68
N THR A 65 -7.04 13.43 -7.74
CA THR A 65 -7.53 14.77 -8.04
C THR A 65 -8.26 14.75 -9.37
N GLU A 66 -9.32 15.54 -9.48
CA GLU A 66 -10.10 15.66 -10.71
C GLU A 66 -9.79 17.00 -11.36
N SER A 67 -9.53 16.99 -12.66
CA SER A 67 -9.39 18.20 -13.47
C SER A 67 -10.42 18.18 -14.59
N LYS A 68 -11.09 19.32 -14.82
CA LYS A 68 -12.03 19.47 -15.94
C LYS A 68 -11.26 19.85 -17.19
N ASN A 69 -11.48 19.14 -18.28
CA ASN A 69 -10.93 19.53 -19.57
C ASN A 69 -11.90 20.51 -20.25
N ASN A 70 -11.42 21.66 -20.70
CA ASN A 70 -12.27 22.72 -21.26
C ASN A 70 -12.98 22.31 -22.57
N ASN A 71 -12.61 21.18 -23.18
CA ASN A 71 -13.11 20.71 -24.48
C ASN A 71 -13.90 19.39 -24.42
N SER A 72 -14.17 18.82 -23.24
CA SER A 72 -14.95 17.59 -23.09
C SER A 72 -15.61 17.52 -21.72
N ASP A 73 -16.82 16.99 -21.63
CA ASP A 73 -17.49 16.71 -20.34
C ASP A 73 -16.76 15.67 -19.48
N ASN A 74 -15.74 14.98 -20.03
CA ASN A 74 -14.91 14.03 -19.31
C ASN A 74 -13.97 14.74 -18.31
N THR A 75 -14.15 14.41 -17.03
CA THR A 75 -13.23 14.74 -15.94
C THR A 75 -11.99 13.87 -16.03
N ASN A 76 -10.81 14.48 -16.08
CA ASN A 76 -9.56 13.76 -16.04
C ASN A 76 -9.20 13.43 -14.57
N ILE A 77 -8.94 12.15 -14.30
CA ILE A 77 -8.59 11.65 -12.97
C ILE A 77 -7.09 11.45 -12.88
N ASP A 78 -6.46 12.13 -11.93
CA ASP A 78 -5.04 12.00 -11.63
C ASP A 78 -4.85 11.17 -10.36
N VAL A 79 -4.24 9.99 -10.46
CA VAL A 79 -3.91 9.15 -9.30
C VAL A 79 -2.58 9.60 -8.68
N HIS A 80 -2.60 9.90 -7.38
CA HIS A 80 -1.42 10.37 -6.63
C HIS A 80 -0.81 9.27 -5.77
N SER A 81 -1.65 8.43 -5.18
CA SER A 81 -1.20 7.26 -4.43
C SER A 81 -2.27 6.16 -4.45
N VAL A 82 -1.81 4.93 -4.27
CA VAL A 82 -2.65 3.74 -4.13
C VAL A 82 -2.30 3.02 -2.84
N GLY A 83 -3.30 2.45 -2.19
CA GLY A 83 -3.15 1.71 -0.96
C GLY A 83 -3.94 0.42 -0.97
N ILE A 84 -3.41 -0.62 -0.36
CA ILE A 84 -4.15 -1.85 -0.06
C ILE A 84 -4.26 -1.99 1.45
N SER A 85 -5.48 -2.24 1.92
CA SER A 85 -5.74 -2.58 3.31
C SER A 85 -6.22 -4.02 3.44
N LYS A 86 -5.59 -4.79 4.31
CA LYS A 86 -5.93 -6.18 4.65
C LYS A 86 -6.73 -6.21 5.94
N ILE A 87 -7.99 -6.65 5.83
CA ILE A 87 -8.95 -6.66 6.94
C ILE A 87 -9.59 -8.04 7.11
N VAL A 88 -10.05 -8.31 8.33
CA VAL A 88 -10.82 -9.50 8.69
C VAL A 88 -12.09 -9.09 9.41
N PHE A 89 -13.20 -9.76 9.08
CA PHE A 89 -14.43 -9.62 9.84
C PHE A 89 -14.48 -10.64 10.96
N LYS A 90 -14.85 -10.18 12.15
CA LYS A 90 -14.99 -11.02 13.33
C LYS A 90 -16.34 -10.82 13.99
N GLU A 91 -16.93 -11.92 14.39
CA GLU A 91 -18.05 -11.96 15.33
C GLU A 91 -17.50 -12.56 16.64
N LYS A 92 -17.38 -11.73 17.68
CA LYS A 92 -16.62 -12.07 18.90
C LYS A 92 -15.19 -12.49 18.54
N THR A 93 -14.84 -13.77 18.69
CA THR A 93 -13.53 -14.33 18.36
C THR A 93 -13.52 -15.09 17.03
N LYS A 94 -14.70 -15.36 16.46
CA LYS A 94 -14.85 -16.14 15.23
C LYS A 94 -14.60 -15.25 14.03
N THR A 95 -13.75 -15.70 13.12
CA THR A 95 -13.57 -15.03 11.82
C THR A 95 -14.74 -15.40 10.91
N LEU A 96 -15.37 -14.39 10.31
CA LEU A 96 -16.39 -14.57 9.29
C LEU A 96 -15.73 -14.73 7.92
N ILE A 97 -16.20 -15.71 7.14
CA ILE A 97 -15.67 -15.95 5.79
C ILE A 97 -16.22 -14.85 4.87
N PRO A 98 -15.36 -14.12 4.14
CA PRO A 98 -15.78 -12.99 3.30
C PRO A 98 -16.88 -13.33 2.30
N GLU A 99 -16.79 -14.48 1.64
CA GLU A 99 -17.80 -14.92 0.66
C GLU A 99 -19.18 -15.11 1.31
N GLN A 100 -19.23 -15.77 2.47
CA GLN A 100 -20.48 -15.94 3.22
C GLN A 100 -21.01 -14.59 3.72
N PHE A 101 -20.13 -13.72 4.18
CA PHE A 101 -20.48 -12.39 4.62
C PHE A 101 -21.11 -11.56 3.49
N PHE A 102 -20.57 -11.63 2.27
CA PHE A 102 -21.16 -10.96 1.12
C PHE A 102 -22.53 -11.56 0.76
N ASP A 103 -22.62 -12.89 0.69
CA ASP A 103 -23.91 -13.53 0.40
C ASP A 103 -25.00 -13.21 1.44
N GLU A 104 -24.62 -12.88 2.68
CA GLU A 104 -25.53 -12.48 3.75
C GLU A 104 -25.87 -10.98 3.73
N PHE A 105 -24.86 -10.10 3.70
CA PHE A 105 -24.98 -8.66 3.99
C PHE A 105 -24.86 -7.73 2.77
N GLY A 106 -24.43 -8.21 1.60
CA GLY A 106 -24.35 -7.40 0.38
C GLY A 106 -23.45 -8.00 -0.71
N PHE A 107 -23.64 -7.65 -1.98
CA PHE A 107 -22.97 -8.30 -3.13
C PHE A 107 -23.45 -9.74 -3.40
N LYS A 108 -24.74 -10.00 -3.19
CA LYS A 108 -25.36 -11.30 -3.48
C LYS A 108 -25.37 -11.57 -4.98
N CYS A 109 -24.93 -12.75 -5.39
CA CYS A 109 -25.00 -13.18 -6.78
C CYS A 109 -26.12 -14.19 -6.95
N GLU A 110 -27.29 -13.72 -7.40
CA GLU A 110 -28.48 -14.55 -7.58
C GLU A 110 -28.41 -15.46 -8.81
N THR A 111 -27.66 -15.03 -9.84
CA THR A 111 -27.47 -15.79 -11.09
C THR A 111 -26.07 -16.37 -11.19
N GLU A 112 -25.94 -17.46 -11.95
CA GLU A 112 -24.64 -18.11 -12.16
C GLU A 112 -23.67 -17.21 -12.95
N GLU A 113 -24.20 -16.40 -13.89
CA GLU A 113 -23.43 -15.40 -14.63
C GLU A 113 -22.80 -14.35 -13.70
N LEU A 114 -23.56 -13.85 -12.71
CA LEU A 114 -23.05 -12.89 -11.74
C LEU A 114 -21.97 -13.51 -10.83
N LYS A 115 -22.11 -14.79 -10.46
CA LYS A 115 -21.06 -15.50 -9.70
C LYS A 115 -19.78 -15.64 -10.49
N ILE A 116 -19.88 -15.98 -11.79
CA ILE A 116 -18.73 -16.07 -12.69
C ILE A 116 -18.05 -14.70 -12.79
N LYS A 117 -18.82 -13.62 -13.03
CA LYS A 117 -18.28 -12.26 -13.10
C LYS A 117 -17.60 -11.84 -11.79
N ARG A 118 -18.22 -12.12 -10.64
CA ARG A 118 -17.65 -11.88 -9.30
C ARG A 118 -16.30 -12.59 -9.13
N GLU A 119 -16.23 -13.85 -9.53
CA GLU A 119 -15.01 -14.66 -9.42
C GLU A 119 -13.91 -14.17 -10.37
N GLU A 120 -14.25 -13.73 -11.58
CA GLU A 120 -13.29 -13.11 -12.50
C GLU A 120 -12.69 -11.82 -11.94
N ILE A 121 -13.52 -10.94 -11.36
CA ILE A 121 -13.06 -9.71 -10.70
C ILE A 121 -12.17 -10.06 -9.50
N ARG A 122 -12.60 -11.01 -8.66
CA ARG A 122 -11.81 -11.48 -7.50
C ARG A 122 -10.43 -11.99 -7.94
N LYS A 123 -10.37 -12.80 -9.00
CA LYS A 123 -9.11 -13.32 -9.57
C LYS A 123 -8.22 -12.22 -10.16
N LYS A 124 -8.80 -11.22 -10.85
CA LYS A 124 -8.04 -10.07 -11.36
C LYS A 124 -7.35 -9.31 -10.22
N GLY A 125 -8.08 -9.03 -9.14
CA GLY A 125 -7.52 -8.37 -7.95
C GLY A 125 -6.49 -9.22 -7.21
N TRP A 126 -6.65 -10.55 -7.21
CA TRP A 126 -5.76 -11.48 -6.52
C TRP A 126 -4.30 -11.41 -6.99
N LYS A 127 -4.07 -11.13 -8.27
CA LYS A 127 -2.71 -11.02 -8.86
C LYS A 127 -1.84 -9.98 -8.13
N PHE A 128 -2.44 -8.86 -7.71
CA PHE A 128 -1.74 -7.80 -6.98
C PHE A 128 -1.46 -8.18 -5.51
N ILE A 129 -2.24 -9.11 -4.96
CA ILE A 129 -2.14 -9.55 -3.56
C ILE A 129 -1.08 -10.64 -3.40
N GLU A 130 -0.84 -11.47 -4.42
CA GLU A 130 0.21 -12.50 -4.37
C GLU A 130 1.59 -11.91 -4.09
N GLY A 131 1.96 -10.81 -4.78
CA GLY A 131 3.22 -10.10 -4.51
C GLY A 131 3.30 -9.52 -3.10
N LEU A 132 2.17 -9.06 -2.55
CA LEU A 132 2.11 -8.54 -1.18
C LEU A 132 2.32 -9.63 -0.12
N PHE A 133 1.79 -10.83 -0.32
CA PHE A 133 2.02 -11.96 0.60
C PHE A 133 3.49 -12.41 0.61
N GLU A 134 4.17 -12.39 -0.54
CA GLU A 134 5.61 -12.65 -0.59
C GLU A 134 6.41 -11.58 0.15
N PHE A 135 5.99 -10.31 0.06
CA PHE A 135 6.58 -9.23 0.83
C PHE A 135 6.34 -9.39 2.35
N GLU A 136 5.16 -9.85 2.78
CA GLU A 136 4.87 -10.10 4.20
C GLU A 136 5.82 -11.15 4.83
N LYS A 137 6.38 -12.09 4.05
CA LYS A 137 7.38 -13.04 4.56
C LYS A 137 8.70 -12.39 5.00
N LEU A 138 8.90 -11.11 4.65
CA LEU A 138 10.04 -10.34 5.16
C LEU A 138 9.93 -10.14 6.68
N ILE A 139 8.73 -10.17 7.26
CA ILE A 139 8.54 -10.11 8.71
C ILE A 139 9.29 -11.26 9.38
N ASP A 140 9.04 -12.49 8.93
CA ASP A 140 9.71 -13.69 9.46
C ASP A 140 11.23 -13.61 9.28
N TYR A 141 11.70 -13.13 8.12
CA TYR A 141 13.13 -12.92 7.87
C TYR A 141 13.77 -11.91 8.83
N CYS A 142 13.07 -10.83 9.15
CA CYS A 142 13.55 -9.80 10.07
C CYS A 142 13.52 -10.23 11.53
N GLU A 143 12.68 -11.20 11.90
CA GLU A 143 12.65 -11.78 13.26
C GLU A 143 13.85 -12.72 13.53
N ASP A 144 14.49 -13.25 12.47
CA ASP A 144 15.55 -14.27 12.56
C ASP A 144 17.00 -13.74 12.43
N GLU A 145 17.24 -12.50 11.96
CA GLU A 145 18.61 -11.96 11.76
C GLU A 145 19.10 -11.02 12.87
N ASP A 146 20.42 -11.04 13.12
CA ASP A 146 21.12 -10.15 14.07
C ASP A 146 20.88 -8.67 13.69
N ARG A 147 20.46 -7.87 14.68
CA ARG A 147 20.07 -6.47 14.52
C ARG A 147 21.31 -5.59 14.24
N ASP A 148 21.43 -5.09 13.01
CA ASP A 148 22.53 -4.20 12.61
C ASP A 148 22.44 -2.79 13.21
N TYR A 149 21.23 -2.32 13.54
CA TYR A 149 20.96 -0.99 14.09
C TYR A 149 19.65 -0.99 14.90
N GLU A 150 19.68 -0.46 16.13
CA GLU A 150 18.50 -0.26 16.97
C GLU A 150 18.39 1.19 17.41
N GLU A 151 17.16 1.69 17.46
CA GLU A 151 16.86 3.04 17.92
C GLU A 151 15.63 2.97 18.84
N ASP A 152 15.76 3.49 20.06
CA ASP A 152 14.69 3.46 21.06
C ASP A 152 13.73 4.65 20.85
N TYR A 153 12.53 4.36 20.34
CA TYR A 153 11.46 5.34 20.25
C TYR A 153 10.51 5.20 21.45
N LEU A 154 10.43 6.24 22.29
CA LEU A 154 9.41 6.31 23.35
C LEU A 154 8.08 6.79 22.78
N GLU A 155 7.02 6.04 23.04
CA GLU A 155 5.65 6.40 22.64
C GLU A 155 5.18 7.66 23.38
N ASN A 156 4.63 8.61 22.63
CA ASN A 156 3.95 9.77 23.19
C ASN A 156 2.43 9.52 23.22
N GLU A 157 1.73 9.98 24.26
CA GLU A 157 0.26 9.93 24.35
C GLU A 157 -0.44 10.45 23.09
N LYS A 158 0.14 11.44 22.40
CA LYS A 158 -0.39 11.99 21.13
C LYS A 158 -0.31 11.04 19.93
N GLN A 159 0.44 9.95 20.05
CA GLN A 159 0.61 8.93 19.00
C GLN A 159 -0.30 7.73 19.23
N LEU A 160 -1.00 7.67 20.36
CA LEU A 160 -1.99 6.62 20.64
C LEU A 160 -3.30 6.91 19.90
N ASP A 161 -3.96 5.85 19.47
CA ASP A 161 -5.30 5.88 18.92
C ASP A 161 -6.37 5.88 20.02
N THR A 162 -7.64 5.88 19.64
CA THR A 162 -8.77 5.87 20.58
C THR A 162 -8.84 4.62 21.45
N ASN A 163 -8.10 3.57 21.11
CA ASN A 163 -8.02 2.31 21.84
C ASN A 163 -6.74 2.20 22.67
N LEU A 164 -5.98 3.30 22.84
CA LEU A 164 -4.69 3.33 23.56
C LEU A 164 -3.61 2.44 22.93
N HIS A 165 -3.70 2.17 21.63
CA HIS A 165 -2.65 1.50 20.87
C HIS A 165 -1.89 2.53 20.03
N LEU A 166 -0.61 2.30 19.72
CA LEU A 166 0.12 3.17 18.80
C LEU A 166 -0.61 3.24 17.45
N ASN A 167 -0.93 4.46 17.02
CA ASN A 167 -1.63 4.69 15.76
C ASN A 167 -0.78 4.17 14.59
N ASN A 168 -1.39 3.38 13.70
CA ASN A 168 -0.77 2.84 12.48
C ASN A 168 -0.06 3.90 11.62
N GLY A 169 -0.53 5.15 11.63
CA GLY A 169 0.11 6.26 10.92
C GLY A 169 1.46 6.71 11.52
N SER A 170 1.72 6.42 12.79
CA SER A 170 2.94 6.82 13.50
C SER A 170 4.15 6.01 13.04
N TYR A 171 3.98 4.72 12.71
CA TYR A 171 5.07 3.85 12.23
C TYR A 171 5.78 4.44 11.01
N ASN A 172 5.04 4.98 10.03
CA ASN A 172 5.64 5.59 8.85
C ASN A 172 6.50 6.83 9.19
N LYS A 173 6.10 7.60 10.21
CA LYS A 173 6.86 8.78 10.63
C LYS A 173 8.19 8.38 11.26
N HIS A 174 8.17 7.40 12.16
CA HIS A 174 9.40 6.86 12.76
C HIS A 174 10.31 6.24 11.71
N LEU A 175 9.73 5.50 10.77
CA LEU A 175 10.48 4.90 9.67
C LEU A 175 11.17 5.96 8.78
N ASP A 176 10.53 7.09 8.49
CA ASP A 176 11.16 8.18 7.74
C ASP A 176 12.35 8.81 8.47
N TRP A 177 12.26 8.95 9.80
CA TRP A 177 13.37 9.43 10.63
C TRP A 177 14.53 8.44 10.67
N ALA A 178 14.26 7.17 10.97
CA ALA A 178 15.27 6.12 11.02
C ALA A 178 16.02 5.99 9.67
N ARG A 179 15.33 6.10 8.53
CA ARG A 179 15.97 6.09 7.21
C ARG A 179 16.89 7.29 7.00
N ALA A 180 16.43 8.49 7.36
CA ALA A 180 17.22 9.70 7.21
C ALA A 180 18.47 9.63 8.09
N GLU A 181 18.32 9.20 9.34
CA GLU A 181 19.42 9.04 10.28
C GLU A 181 20.41 7.97 9.82
N PHE A 182 19.94 6.78 9.43
CA PHE A 182 20.79 5.72 8.88
C PHE A 182 21.64 6.24 7.71
N LEU A 183 21.04 6.96 6.76
CA LEU A 183 21.78 7.54 5.64
C LEU A 183 22.82 8.58 6.11
N MET A 184 22.49 9.41 7.10
CA MET A 184 23.41 10.41 7.63
C MET A 184 24.59 9.79 8.40
N LEU A 185 24.34 8.71 9.15
CA LEU A 185 25.37 8.01 9.93
C LEU A 185 26.29 7.17 9.04
N GLN A 186 25.72 6.42 8.09
CA GLN A 186 26.50 5.55 7.22
C GLN A 186 27.24 6.32 6.11
N PHE A 187 26.70 7.46 5.68
CA PHE A 187 27.25 8.24 4.57
C PHE A 187 27.35 9.74 4.90
N PRO A 188 28.14 10.15 5.90
CA PRO A 188 28.17 11.53 6.39
C PRO A 188 28.62 12.56 5.33
N GLU A 189 29.44 12.14 4.36
CA GLU A 189 29.94 13.02 3.29
C GLU A 189 28.83 13.52 2.36
N ILE A 190 27.69 12.82 2.32
CA ILE A 190 26.52 13.20 1.53
C ILE A 190 25.97 14.57 1.93
N ILE A 191 25.92 14.85 3.23
CA ILE A 191 25.33 16.08 3.77
C ILE A 191 26.11 17.32 3.30
N ARG A 192 27.39 17.14 2.95
CA ARG A 192 28.26 18.21 2.48
C ARG A 192 28.09 18.53 1.00
N ILE A 193 27.31 17.75 0.26
CA ILE A 193 27.12 17.94 -1.18
C ILE A 193 26.07 19.04 -1.43
N PRO A 194 26.43 20.12 -2.15
CA PRO A 194 25.45 21.16 -2.49
C PRO A 194 24.31 20.59 -3.33
N ASN A 195 23.07 20.94 -2.98
CA ASN A 195 21.84 20.48 -3.63
C ASN A 195 21.66 18.95 -3.58
N PHE A 196 22.12 18.32 -2.50
CA PHE A 196 21.78 16.94 -2.23
C PHE A 196 20.35 16.84 -1.67
N THR A 197 19.56 15.92 -2.22
CA THR A 197 18.21 15.65 -1.73
C THR A 197 17.97 14.15 -1.66
N VAL A 198 17.38 13.72 -0.54
CA VAL A 198 16.86 12.38 -0.33
C VAL A 198 15.35 12.45 -0.52
N GLY A 199 14.85 11.86 -1.61
CA GLY A 199 13.42 11.65 -1.79
C GLY A 199 13.05 10.30 -1.19
N LEU A 200 12.16 10.29 -0.20
CA LEU A 200 11.57 9.07 0.35
C LEU A 200 10.22 8.83 -0.32
N SER A 201 9.99 7.64 -0.87
CA SER A 201 8.68 7.24 -1.41
C SER A 201 8.26 5.88 -0.87
N GLY A 202 7.08 5.85 -0.24
CA GLY A 202 6.41 4.63 0.20
C GLY A 202 7.23 3.77 1.16
N ILE A 203 7.13 2.46 0.94
CA ILE A 203 7.57 1.44 1.89
C ILE A 203 9.11 1.39 1.97
N SER A 204 9.85 1.73 0.90
CA SER A 204 11.32 1.54 0.90
C SER A 204 12.13 2.32 -0.14
N LYS A 205 11.55 3.16 -1.00
CA LYS A 205 12.33 3.77 -2.09
C LYS A 205 13.03 5.04 -1.62
N VAL A 206 14.35 5.03 -1.77
CA VAL A 206 15.20 6.20 -1.60
C VAL A 206 15.67 6.66 -2.98
N VAL A 207 15.29 7.88 -3.36
CA VAL A 207 15.78 8.53 -4.58
C VAL A 207 16.87 9.51 -4.19
N ILE A 208 18.06 9.29 -4.73
CA ILE A 208 19.23 10.10 -4.43
C ILE A 208 19.54 11.00 -5.62
N LYS A 209 19.52 12.32 -5.40
CA LYS A 209 19.82 13.32 -6.43
C LYS A 209 21.03 14.15 -6.06
N LYS A 210 21.91 14.34 -7.04
CA LYS A 210 23.03 15.27 -7.00
C LYS A 210 22.82 16.34 -8.06
N LYS A 211 22.55 17.58 -7.63
CA LYS A 211 22.07 18.66 -8.50
C LYS A 211 20.74 18.26 -9.19
N THR A 212 20.75 18.06 -10.51
CA THR A 212 19.58 17.65 -11.30
C THR A 212 19.61 16.18 -11.73
N LYS A 213 20.68 15.44 -11.42
CA LYS A 213 20.86 14.05 -11.84
C LYS A 213 20.47 13.09 -10.72
N THR A 214 19.59 12.15 -11.02
CA THR A 214 19.33 10.98 -10.18
C THR A 214 20.50 10.00 -10.31
N LEU A 215 21.08 9.59 -9.17
CA LEU A 215 22.11 8.56 -9.13
C LEU A 215 21.43 7.18 -9.08
N ILE A 216 21.89 6.26 -9.92
CA ILE A 216 21.53 4.84 -9.74
C ILE A 216 22.27 4.29 -8.52
N PRO A 217 21.76 3.23 -7.85
CA PRO A 217 22.37 2.70 -6.63
C PRO A 217 23.86 2.36 -6.79
N GLU A 218 24.28 1.79 -7.91
CA GLU A 218 25.69 1.47 -8.18
C GLU A 218 26.58 2.72 -8.17
N GLN A 219 26.21 3.76 -8.92
CA GLN A 219 26.93 5.04 -8.94
C GLN A 219 27.02 5.66 -7.55
N PHE A 220 25.94 5.56 -6.77
CA PHE A 220 25.91 6.04 -5.40
C PHE A 220 26.91 5.29 -4.50
N PHE A 221 26.89 3.95 -4.55
CA PHE A 221 27.80 3.15 -3.72
C PHE A 221 29.26 3.22 -4.18
N ASP A 222 29.52 3.42 -5.47
CA ASP A 222 30.89 3.62 -5.97
C ASP A 222 31.46 4.96 -5.50
N GLU A 223 30.61 5.99 -5.38
CA GLU A 223 31.01 7.33 -4.99
C GLU A 223 31.06 7.50 -3.45
N PHE A 224 30.09 6.94 -2.73
CA PHE A 224 29.88 7.18 -1.29
C PHE A 224 29.86 5.91 -0.44
N GLY A 225 29.75 4.73 -1.06
CA GLY A 225 29.58 3.47 -0.37
C GLY A 225 30.87 2.91 0.23
N PHE A 226 30.73 1.75 0.89
CA PHE A 226 31.87 0.94 1.31
C PHE A 226 32.62 0.47 0.06
N LYS A 227 33.85 0.96 -0.13
CA LYS A 227 34.71 0.50 -1.22
C LYS A 227 34.97 -1.00 -1.05
N CYS A 228 34.41 -1.83 -1.93
CA CYS A 228 34.71 -3.25 -1.99
C CYS A 228 36.04 -3.44 -2.74
N GLU A 229 37.14 -3.38 -1.99
CA GLU A 229 38.50 -3.41 -2.54
C GLU A 229 38.92 -4.80 -3.05
N THR A 230 38.27 -5.87 -2.59
CA THR A 230 38.56 -7.25 -3.00
C THR A 230 37.43 -7.88 -3.81
N GLU A 231 37.77 -8.79 -4.72
CA GLU A 231 36.80 -9.51 -5.55
C GLU A 231 35.86 -10.39 -4.70
N GLU A 232 36.37 -10.94 -3.60
CA GLU A 232 35.60 -11.72 -2.64
C GLU A 232 34.49 -10.87 -1.96
N LEU A 233 34.80 -9.62 -1.57
CA LEU A 233 33.81 -8.71 -0.99
C LEU A 233 32.74 -8.31 -2.01
N LYS A 234 33.09 -8.15 -3.29
CA LYS A 234 32.11 -7.89 -4.36
C LYS A 234 31.16 -9.07 -4.54
N ILE A 235 31.67 -10.30 -4.54
CA ILE A 235 30.85 -11.51 -4.64
C ILE A 235 29.89 -11.58 -3.44
N LYS A 236 30.40 -11.40 -2.22
CA LYS A 236 29.58 -11.41 -1.00
C LYS A 236 28.51 -10.33 -1.01
N ARG A 237 28.84 -9.11 -1.47
CA ARG A 237 27.88 -8.01 -1.64
C ARG A 237 26.77 -8.39 -2.63
N GLU A 238 27.12 -9.02 -3.73
CA GLU A 238 26.17 -9.46 -4.75
C GLU A 238 25.25 -10.58 -4.24
N GLU A 239 25.77 -11.50 -3.42
CA GLU A 239 24.97 -12.53 -2.75
C GLU A 239 23.94 -11.91 -1.78
N ILE A 240 24.36 -10.95 -0.95
CA ILE A 240 23.46 -10.21 -0.05
C ILE A 240 22.39 -9.45 -0.86
N ARG A 241 22.80 -8.76 -1.93
CA ARG A 241 21.87 -8.05 -2.82
C ARG A 241 20.81 -9.00 -3.39
N LYS A 242 21.22 -10.16 -3.90
CA LYS A 242 20.30 -11.18 -4.45
C LYS A 242 19.35 -11.75 -3.40
N LYS A 243 19.84 -12.00 -2.17
CA LYS A 243 19.01 -12.47 -1.05
C LYS A 243 17.89 -11.49 -0.71
N GLY A 244 18.19 -10.19 -0.68
CA GLY A 244 17.18 -9.15 -0.44
C GLY A 244 16.26 -8.88 -1.63
N TRP A 245 16.79 -8.99 -2.86
CA TRP A 245 16.05 -8.65 -4.10
C TRP A 245 14.77 -9.47 -4.29
N LYS A 246 14.76 -10.75 -3.91
CA LYS A 246 13.59 -11.63 -4.04
C LYS A 246 12.33 -11.07 -3.35
N PHE A 247 12.50 -10.34 -2.24
CA PHE A 247 11.38 -9.75 -1.50
C PHE A 247 10.87 -8.45 -2.17
N ILE A 248 11.77 -7.73 -2.85
CA ILE A 248 11.46 -6.49 -3.57
C ILE A 248 10.73 -6.78 -4.89
N GLU A 249 10.94 -7.94 -5.51
CA GLU A 249 10.21 -8.34 -6.73
C GLU A 249 8.70 -8.34 -6.54
N GLY A 250 8.21 -8.79 -5.37
CA GLY A 250 6.77 -8.73 -5.03
C GLY A 250 6.23 -7.29 -4.93
N LEU A 251 7.07 -6.32 -4.57
CA LEU A 251 6.70 -4.91 -4.52
C LEU A 251 6.50 -4.31 -5.92
N PHE A 252 7.25 -4.75 -6.94
CA PHE A 252 7.07 -4.25 -8.31
C PHE A 252 5.72 -4.65 -8.91
N GLU A 253 5.17 -5.81 -8.55
CA GLU A 253 3.80 -6.17 -8.95
C GLU A 253 2.76 -5.25 -8.31
N PHE A 254 3.02 -4.77 -7.09
CA PHE A 254 2.19 -3.75 -6.45
C PHE A 254 2.29 -2.39 -7.16
N GLU A 255 3.41 -2.05 -7.80
CA GLU A 255 3.55 -0.80 -8.59
C GLU A 255 2.66 -0.79 -9.82
N LYS A 256 2.50 -1.94 -10.49
CA LYS A 256 1.59 -2.10 -11.64
C LYS A 256 0.12 -1.83 -11.27
N LEU A 257 -0.22 -1.85 -9.98
CA LEU A 257 -1.55 -1.47 -9.51
C LEU A 257 -1.86 0.00 -9.81
N ILE A 258 -0.86 0.89 -9.84
CA ILE A 258 -1.08 2.27 -10.26
C ILE A 258 -1.55 2.31 -11.70
N ASP A 259 -0.83 1.64 -12.60
CA ASP A 259 -1.14 1.67 -14.02
C ASP A 259 -2.54 1.08 -14.25
N TYR A 260 -2.85 -0.02 -13.56
CA TYR A 260 -4.21 -0.59 -13.53
C TYR A 260 -5.27 0.40 -13.08
N CYS A 261 -4.95 1.24 -12.08
CA CYS A 261 -5.86 2.25 -11.57
C CYS A 261 -6.03 3.46 -12.50
N GLU A 262 -5.08 3.73 -13.40
CA GLU A 262 -5.13 4.86 -14.32
C GLU A 262 -5.74 4.48 -15.68
N ASP A 263 -5.50 3.25 -16.15
CA ASP A 263 -6.04 2.79 -17.44
C ASP A 263 -7.53 2.44 -17.38
N LYS A 264 -8.01 1.91 -16.25
CA LYS A 264 -9.44 1.54 -16.06
C LYS A 264 -10.40 2.73 -16.02
N ASP A 265 -9.91 3.96 -15.84
CA ASP A 265 -10.75 5.16 -15.84
C ASP A 265 -10.94 5.75 -17.26
N ARG A 266 -10.31 5.17 -18.30
CA ARG A 266 -10.44 5.61 -19.70
C ARG A 266 -11.50 4.88 -20.53
N ASP A 267 -11.84 3.63 -20.19
CA ASP A 267 -12.69 2.79 -21.06
C ASP A 267 -14.00 2.29 -20.43
N ASP A 268 -14.21 2.35 -19.10
CA ASP A 268 -15.26 1.55 -18.46
C ASP A 268 -16.15 2.32 -17.46
N GLU A 269 -16.78 3.43 -17.84
CA GLU A 269 -17.99 3.88 -17.08
C GLU A 269 -19.05 2.75 -17.03
N GLU A 270 -19.07 1.82 -17.98
CA GLU A 270 -19.99 0.67 -18.00
C GLU A 270 -19.66 -0.43 -16.97
N ASP A 271 -18.39 -0.77 -16.72
CA ASP A 271 -18.01 -1.76 -15.69
C ASP A 271 -18.14 -1.14 -14.28
N TYR A 272 -18.06 0.20 -14.17
CA TYR A 272 -18.40 0.98 -12.98
C TYR A 272 -19.92 1.08 -12.76
N LEU A 273 -20.70 1.37 -13.81
CA LEU A 273 -22.17 1.34 -13.78
C LEU A 273 -22.70 -0.09 -13.61
N GLU A 274 -21.97 -1.15 -13.97
CA GLU A 274 -22.36 -2.53 -13.67
C GLU A 274 -21.94 -2.95 -12.27
N ASN A 275 -20.80 -2.53 -11.74
CA ASN A 275 -20.52 -2.71 -10.32
C ASN A 275 -21.53 -1.91 -9.49
N GLU A 276 -21.75 -0.63 -9.77
CA GLU A 276 -22.84 0.13 -9.15
C GLU A 276 -24.21 -0.47 -9.48
N LYS A 277 -24.55 -0.97 -10.67
CA LYS A 277 -25.88 -1.60 -10.91
C LYS A 277 -26.01 -2.99 -10.29
N VAL A 278 -24.92 -3.71 -10.03
CA VAL A 278 -24.90 -4.98 -9.25
C VAL A 278 -24.91 -4.68 -7.75
N ILE A 279 -24.41 -3.51 -7.32
CA ILE A 279 -24.32 -3.06 -5.92
C ILE A 279 -25.49 -2.15 -5.50
N SER A 280 -26.17 -1.48 -6.44
CA SER A 280 -27.24 -0.48 -6.25
C SER A 280 -28.58 -0.87 -6.86
N LYS A 281 -28.71 -2.06 -7.49
CA LYS A 281 -30.02 -2.70 -7.69
C LYS A 281 -30.51 -3.48 -6.46
N PHE A 282 -29.88 -3.28 -5.30
CA PHE A 282 -30.34 -3.81 -4.02
C PHE A 282 -30.42 -2.69 -2.98
#